data_AF-A0A6A1QAJ1-F1
#
_entry.id   AF-A0A6A1QAJ1-F1
#
_cell.length_a   1.000
_cell.length_b   1.000
_cell.length_c   1.000
_cell.angle_alpha   90.00
_cell.angle_beta   90.00
_cell.angle_gamma   90.00
#
_symmetry.space_group_name_H-M   'P 1'
#
loop_
_entity.id
_entity.type
_entity.pdbx_description
1 polymer ?
#
loop_
_entity_poly.entity_id
_entity_poly.type
_entity_poly.pdbx_seq_one_letter_code
_entity_poly.pdbx_strand_id
1 'polypeptide(L)'
;VCDSDTMLDPASTAEMVKVLEEDPSIGGVRGDGQILNKYDSWISFLSSVRYWMAFNIEMVCQSYFGCVQCIRGPLGMYRNSLLHEFMEDWYNQTFLGRQCTFGDDRHLTNRVLSLGYATKYTARSKCLTETPIEYLRWLNQQTRWSKSYFREWLYNAMWFHKHHLWMTYEAVITGFFPFFLIATVIQFFYRGNVWNIRLFLLTIVSSSHKIILSYLP
;
A
#
# COMPACT_ATOMS: atom_id res chain seq x y z
N VAL A 1 12.28 2.77 -9.63
CA VAL A 1 11.09 3.65 -9.67
C VAL A 1 11.24 4.67 -8.56
N CYS A 2 11.05 5.95 -8.90
CA CYS A 2 11.12 7.08 -7.98
C CYS A 2 10.12 8.12 -8.45
N ASP A 3 9.31 8.65 -7.54
CA ASP A 3 8.41 9.76 -7.84
C ASP A 3 9.23 11.06 -7.96
N SER A 4 8.75 12.02 -8.76
CA SER A 4 9.46 13.28 -9.01
C SER A 4 9.53 14.21 -7.80
N ASP A 5 8.65 14.02 -6.82
CA ASP A 5 8.55 14.79 -5.57
C ASP A 5 9.34 14.13 -4.42
N THR A 6 10.26 13.21 -4.75
CA THR A 6 10.98 12.41 -3.77
C THR A 6 12.47 12.74 -3.72
N MET A 7 12.95 13.02 -2.52
CA MET A 7 14.37 13.19 -2.21
C MET A 7 14.95 11.88 -1.67
N LEU A 8 15.99 11.37 -2.33
CA LEU A 8 16.64 10.13 -1.98
C LEU A 8 17.86 10.37 -1.08
N ASP A 9 18.02 9.54 -0.04
CA ASP A 9 19.30 9.45 0.66
C ASP A 9 20.38 8.91 -0.30
N PRO A 10 21.59 9.49 -0.36
CA PRO A 10 22.65 9.07 -1.28
C PRO A 10 23.00 7.57 -1.20
N ALA A 11 22.85 6.94 -0.03
CA ALA A 11 23.13 5.53 0.15
C ALA A 11 21.97 4.61 -0.28
N SER A 12 20.79 5.16 -0.58
CA SER A 12 19.56 4.39 -0.83
C SER A 12 19.70 3.33 -1.91
N THR A 13 20.25 3.72 -3.07
CA THR A 13 20.43 2.81 -4.20
C THR A 13 21.35 1.66 -3.82
N ALA A 14 22.48 1.94 -3.17
CA ALA A 14 23.45 0.93 -2.77
C ALA A 14 22.85 -0.07 -1.76
N GLU A 15 22.06 0.40 -0.80
CA GLU A 15 21.41 -0.49 0.19
C GLU A 15 20.34 -1.38 -0.44
N MET A 16 19.58 -0.89 -1.43
CA MET A 16 18.61 -1.73 -2.15
C MET A 16 19.29 -2.76 -3.06
N VAL A 17 20.40 -2.39 -3.72
CA VAL A 17 21.18 -3.32 -4.55
C VAL A 17 21.69 -4.48 -3.70
N LYS A 18 22.23 -4.21 -2.51
CA LYS A 18 22.68 -5.27 -1.59
C LYS A 18 21.58 -6.30 -1.30
N VAL A 19 20.36 -5.85 -1.03
CA VAL A 19 19.22 -6.74 -0.76
C VAL A 19 18.88 -7.59 -1.97
N LEU A 20 18.92 -7.04 -3.18
CA LEU A 20 18.69 -7.81 -4.40
C LEU A 20 19.87 -8.75 -4.70
N GLU A 21 21.12 -8.37 -4.45
CA GLU A 21 22.26 -9.25 -4.71
C GLU A 21 22.36 -10.43 -3.74
N GLU A 22 21.87 -10.25 -2.50
CA GLU A 22 21.91 -11.28 -1.46
C GLU A 22 21.06 -12.51 -1.79
N ASP A 23 19.92 -12.35 -2.47
CA ASP A 23 19.02 -13.45 -2.78
C ASP A 23 18.39 -13.33 -4.20
N PRO A 24 18.74 -14.25 -5.13
CA PRO A 24 18.17 -14.34 -6.46
C PRO A 24 16.64 -14.46 -6.51
N SER A 25 16.00 -15.00 -5.46
CA SER A 25 14.56 -15.18 -5.37
C SER A 25 13.79 -13.88 -5.09
N ILE A 26 14.49 -12.80 -4.70
CA ILE A 26 13.88 -11.48 -4.50
C ILE A 26 13.77 -10.77 -5.86
N GLY A 27 12.55 -10.52 -6.29
CA GLY A 27 12.27 -9.81 -7.56
C GLY A 27 12.16 -8.30 -7.42
N GLY A 28 11.90 -7.81 -6.21
CA GLY A 28 11.81 -6.38 -5.94
C GLY A 28 12.02 -6.01 -4.47
N VAL A 29 12.51 -4.80 -4.24
CA VAL A 29 12.78 -4.23 -2.92
C VAL A 29 12.26 -2.80 -2.83
N ARG A 30 11.75 -2.46 -1.65
CA ARG A 30 11.26 -1.13 -1.27
C ARG A 30 12.14 -0.53 -0.17
N GLY A 31 12.38 0.78 -0.23
CA GLY A 31 13.00 1.53 0.87
C GLY A 31 11.99 2.22 1.79
N ASP A 32 12.49 2.72 2.92
CA ASP A 32 11.75 3.51 3.92
C ASP A 32 11.35 4.87 3.37
N GLY A 33 10.03 5.12 3.30
CA GLY A 33 9.47 6.39 2.84
C GLY A 33 8.97 7.23 4.00
N GLN A 34 9.52 8.43 4.15
CA GLN A 34 9.10 9.39 5.17
C GLN A 34 8.49 10.63 4.52
N ILE A 35 7.63 11.32 5.26
CA ILE A 35 7.00 12.55 4.79
C ILE A 35 7.92 13.73 5.05
N LEU A 36 8.23 14.49 4.00
CA LEU A 36 9.06 15.69 4.04
C LEU A 36 8.35 16.83 4.79
N ASN A 37 7.16 17.18 4.32
CA ASN A 37 6.37 18.34 4.78
C ASN A 37 5.44 18.02 5.95
N LYS A 38 5.92 17.24 6.92
CA LYS A 38 5.11 16.67 8.02
C LYS A 38 4.58 17.68 9.04
N TYR A 39 5.08 18.91 9.05
CA TYR A 39 4.67 19.95 10.00
C TYR A 39 3.85 21.08 9.36
N ASP A 40 3.60 21.02 8.04
CA ASP A 40 2.90 22.06 7.30
C ASP A 40 1.40 22.09 7.59
N SER A 41 0.82 20.97 8.04
CA SER A 41 -0.60 20.86 8.41
C SER A 41 -0.86 19.67 9.34
N TRP A 42 -2.02 19.66 10.00
CA TRP A 42 -2.50 18.48 10.73
C TRP A 42 -2.65 17.24 9.84
N ILE A 43 -3.01 17.43 8.57
CA ILE A 43 -3.19 16.34 7.61
C ILE A 43 -1.84 15.73 7.22
N SER A 44 -0.84 16.56 6.94
CA SER A 44 0.50 16.07 6.62
C SER A 44 1.16 15.43 7.84
N PHE A 45 0.91 15.94 9.04
CA PHE A 45 1.35 15.31 10.29
C PHE A 45 0.72 13.92 10.47
N LEU A 46 -0.60 13.78 10.37
CA LEU A 46 -1.28 12.49 10.48
C LEU A 46 -0.84 11.51 9.39
N SER A 47 -0.65 12.01 8.16
CA SER A 47 -0.11 11.21 7.05
C SER A 47 1.28 10.70 7.35
N SER A 48 2.14 11.50 8.00
CA SER A 48 3.48 11.09 8.42
C SER A 48 3.45 9.95 9.46
N VAL A 49 2.55 10.02 10.44
CA VAL A 49 2.34 8.96 11.43
C VAL A 49 1.84 7.69 10.75
N ARG A 50 0.88 7.81 9.83
CA ARG A 50 0.36 6.67 9.07
C ARG A 50 1.44 6.03 8.19
N TYR A 51 2.29 6.83 7.57
CA TYR A 51 3.44 6.37 6.79
C TYR A 51 4.42 5.61 7.67
N TRP A 52 4.78 6.18 8.83
CA TRP A 52 5.68 5.53 9.77
C TRP A 52 5.17 4.15 10.19
N MET A 53 3.90 4.05 10.60
CA MET A 53 3.25 2.77 10.95
C MET A 53 3.26 1.79 9.77
N ALA A 54 2.95 2.26 8.56
CA ALA A 54 2.94 1.39 7.39
C ALA A 54 4.33 0.84 7.06
N PHE A 55 5.37 1.65 7.10
CA PHE A 55 6.72 1.19 6.74
C PHE A 55 7.40 0.41 7.86
N ASN A 56 7.27 0.83 9.12
CA ASN A 56 8.03 0.25 10.22
C ASN A 56 7.32 -0.92 10.91
N ILE A 57 6.02 -1.14 10.62
CA ILE A 57 5.26 -2.28 11.15
C ILE A 57 4.76 -3.15 10.00
N GLU A 58 3.84 -2.63 9.18
CA GLU A 58 3.17 -3.43 8.14
C GLU A 58 4.18 -4.00 7.13
N MET A 59 5.03 -3.15 6.57
CA MET A 59 6.01 -3.55 5.55
C MET A 59 7.16 -4.40 6.11
N VAL A 60 7.58 -4.17 7.36
CA VAL A 60 8.58 -5.04 8.02
C VAL A 60 8.02 -6.45 8.19
N CYS A 61 6.78 -6.59 8.66
CA CYS A 61 6.11 -7.89 8.77
C CYS A 61 5.95 -8.57 7.41
N GLN A 62 5.47 -7.85 6.39
CA GLN A 62 5.36 -8.39 5.02
C GLN A 62 6.72 -8.82 4.46
N SER A 63 7.77 -8.03 4.69
CA SER A 63 9.13 -8.33 4.25
C SER A 63 9.70 -9.57 4.91
N TYR A 64 9.42 -9.79 6.19
CA TYR A 64 9.80 -11.03 6.87
C TYR A 64 9.31 -12.26 6.11
N PHE A 65 8.04 -12.25 5.67
CA PHE A 65 7.43 -13.32 4.88
C PHE A 65 7.67 -13.21 3.36
N GLY A 66 8.45 -12.23 2.89
CA GLY A 66 8.77 -12.05 1.47
C GLY A 66 7.59 -11.65 0.58
N CYS A 67 6.53 -11.08 1.18
CA CYS A 67 5.26 -10.82 0.51
C CYS A 67 4.85 -9.35 0.58
N VAL A 68 5.79 -8.42 0.40
CA VAL A 68 5.48 -6.99 0.32
C VAL A 68 4.53 -6.73 -0.85
N GLN A 69 3.27 -6.43 -0.54
CA GLN A 69 2.21 -6.39 -1.55
C GLN A 69 2.25 -5.14 -2.44
N CYS A 70 3.01 -4.11 -2.03
CA CYS A 70 3.11 -2.87 -2.80
C CYS A 70 4.46 -2.16 -2.54
N ILE A 71 5.37 -2.27 -3.50
CA ILE A 71 6.58 -1.45 -3.58
C ILE A 71 6.15 -0.12 -4.20
N ARG A 72 5.85 0.86 -3.33
CA ARG A 72 5.32 2.19 -3.73
C ARG A 72 6.27 2.95 -4.67
N GLY A 73 5.76 3.99 -5.33
CA GLY A 73 6.48 4.85 -6.28
C GLY A 73 7.72 5.59 -5.76
N PRO A 74 7.74 6.14 -4.51
CA PRO A 74 8.84 7.03 -4.11
C PRO A 74 10.25 6.40 -4.10
N LEU A 75 10.37 5.10 -3.86
CA LEU A 75 11.65 4.42 -3.65
C LEU A 75 11.48 2.91 -3.80
N GLY A 76 11.48 2.43 -5.05
CA GLY A 76 11.36 1.01 -5.37
C GLY A 76 12.40 0.57 -6.39
N MET A 77 12.90 -0.65 -6.24
CA MET A 77 13.85 -1.27 -7.16
C MET A 77 13.39 -2.69 -7.51
N TYR A 78 13.54 -3.05 -8.78
CA TYR A 78 13.11 -4.32 -9.34
C TYR A 78 14.22 -4.89 -10.22
N ARG A 79 14.28 -6.22 -10.35
CA ARG A 79 15.20 -6.85 -11.29
C ARG A 79 14.77 -6.56 -12.73
N ASN A 80 15.69 -6.00 -13.52
CA ASN A 80 15.39 -5.66 -14.91
C ASN A 80 15.01 -6.89 -15.75
N SER A 81 15.67 -8.04 -15.51
CA SER A 81 15.37 -9.30 -16.22
C SER A 81 13.90 -9.71 -16.06
N LEU A 82 13.34 -9.54 -14.86
CA LEU A 82 11.93 -9.87 -14.58
C LEU A 82 10.97 -8.90 -15.25
N LEU A 83 11.30 -7.60 -15.26
CA LEU A 83 10.44 -6.60 -15.88
C LEU A 83 10.20 -6.91 -17.35
N HIS A 84 11.23 -7.36 -18.08
CA HIS A 84 11.10 -7.73 -19.49
C HIS A 84 10.08 -8.86 -19.75
N GLU A 85 9.79 -9.72 -18.77
CA GLU A 85 8.83 -10.82 -18.93
C GLU A 85 7.37 -10.35 -18.95
N PHE A 86 7.06 -9.19 -18.38
CA PHE A 86 5.67 -8.74 -18.21
C PHE A 86 5.45 -7.23 -18.46
N MET A 87 6.45 -6.50 -18.97
CA MET A 87 6.37 -5.05 -19.15
C MET A 87 5.21 -4.65 -20.07
N GLU A 88 4.99 -5.39 -21.16
CA GLU A 88 3.90 -5.12 -22.11
C GLU A 88 2.52 -5.34 -21.46
N ASP A 89 2.35 -6.44 -20.72
CA ASP A 89 1.12 -6.72 -19.96
C ASP A 89 0.85 -5.65 -18.91
N TRP A 90 1.90 -5.20 -18.22
CA TRP A 90 1.80 -4.15 -17.20
C TRP A 90 1.42 -2.81 -17.82
N TYR A 91 1.95 -2.46 -18.99
CA TYR A 91 1.64 -1.20 -19.66
C TYR A 91 0.22 -1.18 -20.24
N ASN A 92 -0.21 -2.29 -20.83
CA ASN A 92 -1.51 -2.43 -21.48
C ASN A 92 -2.62 -2.96 -20.54
N GLN A 93 -2.40 -2.88 -19.22
CA GLN A 93 -3.36 -3.38 -18.23
C GLN A 93 -4.76 -2.75 -18.42
N THR A 94 -5.78 -3.61 -18.38
CA THR A 94 -7.18 -3.19 -18.41
C THR A 94 -7.95 -3.74 -17.22
N PHE A 95 -8.97 -3.01 -16.80
CA PHE A 95 -9.91 -3.47 -15.78
C PHE A 95 -11.31 -3.11 -16.24
N LEU A 96 -12.19 -4.12 -16.35
CA LEU A 96 -13.55 -3.98 -16.87
C LEU A 96 -13.59 -3.26 -18.24
N GLY A 97 -12.65 -3.62 -19.13
CA GLY A 97 -12.58 -3.09 -20.50
C GLY A 97 -12.02 -1.67 -20.63
N ARG A 98 -11.54 -1.05 -19.54
CA ARG A 98 -10.90 0.28 -19.58
C ARG A 98 -9.42 0.18 -19.20
N GLN A 99 -8.58 0.95 -19.88
CA GLN A 99 -7.17 1.07 -19.53
C GLN A 99 -7.03 1.63 -18.11
N CYS A 100 -6.17 1.00 -17.30
CA CYS A 100 -5.91 1.47 -15.95
C CYS A 100 -4.81 2.54 -15.96
N THR A 101 -5.10 3.71 -15.40
CA THR A 101 -4.16 4.86 -15.33
C THR A 101 -3.65 5.15 -13.93
N PHE A 102 -4.01 4.31 -12.95
CA PHE A 102 -3.63 4.47 -11.57
C PHE A 102 -3.26 3.13 -10.93
N GLY A 103 -2.34 3.16 -9.98
CA GLY A 103 -1.94 1.97 -9.21
C GLY A 103 -0.81 1.16 -9.83
N ASP A 104 -0.02 1.78 -10.70
CA ASP A 104 1.01 1.12 -11.49
C ASP A 104 2.05 0.41 -10.61
N ASP A 105 2.44 1.02 -9.50
CA ASP A 105 3.35 0.44 -8.50
C ASP A 105 2.86 -0.90 -7.94
N ARG A 106 1.57 -0.94 -7.56
CA ARG A 106 0.97 -2.12 -6.94
C ARG A 106 0.75 -3.21 -7.98
N HIS A 107 0.36 -2.83 -9.20
CA HIS A 107 0.25 -3.78 -10.30
C HIS A 107 1.62 -4.37 -10.66
N LEU A 108 2.66 -3.54 -10.72
CA LEU A 108 4.03 -3.98 -10.96
C LEU A 108 4.50 -4.98 -9.88
N THR A 109 4.24 -4.66 -8.61
CA THR A 109 4.54 -5.57 -7.49
C THR A 109 3.76 -6.88 -7.60
N ASN A 110 2.47 -6.81 -7.96
CA ASN A 110 1.62 -7.98 -8.15
C ASN A 110 2.13 -8.90 -9.27
N ARG A 111 2.67 -8.35 -10.36
CA ARG A 111 3.25 -9.14 -11.45
C ARG A 111 4.54 -9.85 -11.02
N VAL A 112 5.38 -9.21 -10.20
CA VAL A 112 6.55 -9.87 -9.61
C VAL A 112 6.13 -11.03 -8.71
N LEU A 113 5.14 -10.79 -7.84
CA LEU A 113 4.57 -11.83 -6.98
C LEU A 113 3.88 -12.94 -7.79
N SER A 114 3.20 -12.63 -8.90
CA SER A 114 2.53 -13.66 -9.71
C SER A 114 3.52 -14.62 -10.37
N LEU A 115 4.76 -14.19 -10.62
CA LEU A 115 5.86 -15.04 -11.08
C LEU A 115 6.50 -15.88 -9.97
N GLY A 116 6.08 -15.71 -8.71
CA GLY A 116 6.58 -16.48 -7.55
C GLY A 116 7.83 -15.88 -6.89
N TYR A 117 8.26 -14.69 -7.31
CA TYR A 117 9.38 -13.99 -6.68
C TYR A 117 8.97 -13.36 -5.36
N ALA A 118 9.89 -13.35 -4.40
CA ALA A 118 9.73 -12.64 -3.14
C ALA A 118 9.91 -11.13 -3.34
N THR A 119 9.28 -10.34 -2.47
CA THR A 119 9.42 -8.89 -2.41
C THR A 119 9.77 -8.46 -1.00
N LYS A 120 10.72 -7.53 -0.86
CA LYS A 120 11.31 -7.14 0.44
C LYS A 120 11.22 -5.64 0.71
N TYR A 121 11.41 -5.30 1.98
CA TYR A 121 11.58 -3.94 2.49
C TYR A 121 12.92 -3.83 3.22
N THR A 122 13.61 -2.70 3.05
CA THR A 122 14.80 -2.34 3.82
C THR A 122 14.68 -0.95 4.45
N ALA A 123 14.89 -0.88 5.76
CA ALA A 123 14.90 0.38 6.51
C ALA A 123 16.19 1.20 6.33
N ARG A 124 17.22 0.61 5.70
CA ARG A 124 18.52 1.27 5.46
C ARG A 124 18.49 2.21 4.27
N SER A 125 17.61 1.96 3.30
CA SER A 125 17.36 2.87 2.17
C SER A 125 16.22 3.82 2.55
N LYS A 126 16.47 5.13 2.48
CA LYS A 126 15.52 6.16 2.96
C LYS A 126 15.20 7.18 1.88
N CYS A 127 13.95 7.60 1.81
CA CYS A 127 13.53 8.73 1.00
C CYS A 127 12.56 9.64 1.76
N LEU A 128 12.54 10.91 1.36
CA LEU A 128 11.56 11.89 1.80
C LEU A 128 10.65 12.23 0.61
N THR A 129 9.33 12.14 0.80
CA THR A 129 8.33 12.46 -0.23
C THR A 129 7.30 13.46 0.33
N GLU A 130 6.71 14.26 -0.53
CA GLU A 130 5.67 15.21 -0.16
C GLU A 130 4.30 14.53 -0.01
N THR A 131 3.47 15.07 0.88
CA THR A 131 2.06 14.70 1.00
C THR A 131 1.16 15.93 0.84
N PRO A 132 -0.07 15.77 0.32
CA PRO A 132 -1.02 16.88 0.28
C PRO A 132 -1.29 17.45 1.67
N ILE A 133 -1.30 18.78 1.77
CA ILE A 133 -1.63 19.54 2.99
C ILE A 133 -3.12 19.91 3.07
N GLU A 134 -3.78 20.02 1.92
CA GLU A 134 -5.19 20.36 1.81
C GLU A 134 -6.08 19.12 1.90
N TYR A 135 -7.19 19.24 2.62
CA TYR A 135 -8.10 18.12 2.86
C TYR A 135 -8.67 17.50 1.58
N LEU A 136 -9.17 18.32 0.65
CA LEU A 136 -9.76 17.81 -0.60
C LEU A 136 -8.72 17.10 -1.48
N ARG A 137 -7.51 17.66 -1.57
CA ARG A 137 -6.40 17.04 -2.32
C ARG A 137 -5.96 15.73 -1.68
N TRP A 138 -5.87 15.69 -0.35
CA TRP A 138 -5.58 14.47 0.40
C TRP A 138 -6.67 13.40 0.23
N LEU A 139 -7.95 13.79 0.31
CA LEU A 139 -9.09 12.91 0.10
C LEU A 139 -9.08 12.27 -1.30
N ASN A 140 -8.83 13.08 -2.34
CA ASN A 140 -8.70 12.58 -3.71
C ASN A 140 -7.54 11.57 -3.84
N GLN A 141 -6.42 11.84 -3.15
CA GLN A 141 -5.29 10.91 -3.12
C GLN A 141 -5.68 9.58 -2.43
N GLN A 142 -6.32 9.62 -1.26
CA GLN A 142 -6.76 8.42 -0.54
C GLN A 142 -7.76 7.61 -1.37
N THR A 143 -8.72 8.28 -2.00
CA THR A 143 -9.73 7.65 -2.87
C THR A 143 -9.06 6.90 -4.03
N ARG A 144 -8.08 7.52 -4.69
CA ARG A 144 -7.30 6.87 -5.75
C ARG A 144 -6.56 5.63 -5.25
N TRP A 145 -5.94 5.72 -4.06
CA TRP A 145 -5.22 4.60 -3.47
C TRP A 145 -6.14 3.45 -3.07
N SER A 146 -7.31 3.74 -2.51
CA SER A 146 -8.32 2.73 -2.18
C SER A 146 -8.85 2.02 -3.42
N LYS A 147 -9.14 2.76 -4.50
CA LYS A 147 -9.57 2.18 -5.79
C LYS A 147 -8.50 1.25 -6.37
N SER A 148 -7.24 1.68 -6.38
CA SER A 148 -6.12 0.83 -6.81
C SER A 148 -5.99 -0.41 -5.92
N TYR A 149 -6.07 -0.24 -4.60
CA TYR A 149 -5.94 -1.36 -3.66
C TYR A 149 -7.00 -2.42 -3.91
N PHE A 150 -8.27 -2.04 -4.00
CA PHE A 150 -9.36 -3.00 -4.21
C PHE A 150 -9.22 -3.77 -5.54
N ARG A 151 -8.88 -3.07 -6.62
CA ARG A 151 -8.62 -3.70 -7.92
C ARG A 151 -7.48 -4.72 -7.82
N GLU A 152 -6.35 -4.30 -7.29
CA GLU A 152 -5.16 -5.14 -7.19
C GLU A 152 -5.31 -6.26 -6.18
N TRP A 153 -6.16 -6.13 -5.17
CA TRP A 153 -6.52 -7.19 -4.24
C TRP A 153 -7.19 -8.38 -4.96
N LEU A 154 -8.06 -8.11 -5.94
CA LEU A 154 -8.67 -9.16 -6.78
C LEU A 154 -7.62 -9.89 -7.61
N TYR A 155 -6.67 -9.15 -8.18
CA TYR A 155 -5.56 -9.75 -8.92
C TYR A 155 -4.68 -10.60 -7.99
N ASN A 156 -4.29 -10.03 -6.85
CA ASN A 156 -3.42 -10.66 -5.88
C ASN A 156 -3.98 -12.01 -5.37
N ALA A 157 -5.30 -12.09 -5.20
CA ALA A 157 -5.98 -13.30 -4.76
C ALA A 157 -5.77 -14.51 -5.69
N MET A 158 -5.50 -14.30 -6.97
CA MET A 158 -5.22 -15.40 -7.91
C MET A 158 -3.88 -16.12 -7.62
N TRP A 159 -2.97 -15.50 -6.88
CA TRP A 159 -1.60 -15.99 -6.70
C TRP A 159 -1.25 -16.34 -5.24
N PHE A 160 -2.20 -16.30 -4.31
CA PHE A 160 -1.96 -16.59 -2.89
C PHE A 160 -1.26 -17.93 -2.64
N HIS A 161 -1.58 -18.95 -3.45
CA HIS A 161 -0.99 -20.29 -3.34
C HIS A 161 0.53 -20.33 -3.64
N LYS A 162 1.09 -19.28 -4.25
CA LYS A 162 2.52 -19.17 -4.55
C LYS A 162 3.33 -18.57 -3.40
N HIS A 163 2.67 -18.07 -2.36
CA HIS A 163 3.30 -17.27 -1.30
C HIS A 163 2.96 -17.79 0.09
N HIS A 164 3.64 -17.25 1.10
CA HIS A 164 3.41 -17.61 2.49
C HIS A 164 1.97 -17.28 2.95
N LEU A 165 1.40 -18.13 3.80
CA LEU A 165 0.01 -18.00 4.31
C LEU A 165 -0.29 -16.65 4.97
N TRP A 166 0.75 -15.97 5.48
CA TRP A 166 0.63 -14.61 6.02
C TRP A 166 0.04 -13.63 5.02
N MET A 167 0.43 -13.73 3.74
CA MET A 167 -0.06 -12.87 2.68
C MET A 167 -1.58 -13.03 2.50
N THR A 168 -2.06 -14.27 2.46
CA THR A 168 -3.49 -14.59 2.38
C THR A 168 -4.23 -14.07 3.60
N TYR A 169 -3.70 -14.31 4.80
CA TYR A 169 -4.28 -13.82 6.05
C TYR A 169 -4.44 -12.30 6.03
N GLU A 170 -3.38 -11.57 5.71
CA GLU A 170 -3.40 -10.10 5.66
C GLU A 170 -4.39 -9.58 4.62
N ALA A 171 -4.41 -10.18 3.43
CA ALA A 171 -5.32 -9.81 2.36
C ALA A 171 -6.78 -10.07 2.73
N VAL A 172 -7.08 -11.18 3.40
CA VAL A 172 -8.44 -11.49 3.90
C VAL A 172 -8.84 -10.47 4.96
N ILE A 173 -8.02 -10.25 5.98
CA ILE A 173 -8.34 -9.28 7.05
C ILE A 173 -8.57 -7.89 6.45
N THR A 174 -7.65 -7.41 5.62
CA THR A 174 -7.73 -6.05 5.06
C THR A 174 -8.88 -5.91 4.04
N GLY A 175 -9.18 -6.96 3.29
CA GLY A 175 -10.28 -6.98 2.31
C GLY A 175 -11.66 -7.03 2.96
N PHE A 176 -11.83 -7.81 4.04
CA PHE A 176 -13.13 -8.00 4.69
C PHE A 176 -13.43 -7.00 5.81
N PHE A 177 -12.41 -6.44 6.45
CA PHE A 177 -12.58 -5.48 7.55
C PHE A 177 -13.47 -4.26 7.21
N PRO A 178 -13.39 -3.64 6.01
CA PRO A 178 -14.31 -2.58 5.62
C PRO A 178 -15.79 -3.00 5.62
N PHE A 179 -16.09 -4.21 5.15
CA PHE A 179 -17.47 -4.72 5.14
C PHE A 179 -17.95 -5.05 6.54
N PHE A 180 -17.09 -5.60 7.39
CA PHE A 180 -17.38 -5.81 8.80
C PHE A 180 -17.71 -4.49 9.52
N LEU A 181 -16.91 -3.43 9.26
CA LEU A 181 -17.20 -2.10 9.79
C LEU A 181 -18.55 -1.59 9.30
N ILE A 182 -18.85 -1.66 8.00
CA ILE A 182 -20.14 -1.20 7.44
C ILE A 182 -21.32 -1.97 8.05
N ALA A 183 -21.23 -3.29 8.16
CA ALA A 183 -22.26 -4.10 8.80
C ALA A 183 -22.48 -3.68 10.25
N THR A 184 -21.40 -3.37 10.97
CA THR A 184 -21.44 -2.86 12.34
C THR A 184 -22.08 -1.47 12.40
N VAL A 185 -21.76 -0.54 11.48
CA VAL A 185 -22.43 0.78 11.35
C VAL A 185 -23.95 0.56 11.24
N ILE A 186 -24.36 -0.26 10.28
CA ILE A 186 -25.75 -0.53 9.95
C ILE A 186 -26.46 -1.10 11.19
N GLN A 187 -25.90 -2.15 11.79
CA GLN A 187 -26.46 -2.76 12.99
C GLN A 187 -26.65 -1.74 14.12
N PHE A 188 -25.71 -0.81 14.31
CA PHE A 188 -25.84 0.25 15.30
C PHE A 188 -26.93 1.28 14.96
N PHE A 189 -27.15 1.63 13.70
CA PHE A 189 -28.28 2.49 13.32
C PHE A 189 -29.63 1.80 13.56
N TYR A 190 -29.73 0.49 13.33
CA TYR A 190 -31.00 -0.24 13.46
C TYR A 190 -31.32 -0.72 14.89
N ARG A 191 -30.31 -1.03 15.72
CA ARG A 191 -30.49 -1.60 17.07
C ARG A 191 -29.84 -0.78 18.18
N GLY A 192 -29.12 0.29 17.85
CA GLY A 192 -28.26 0.99 18.81
C GLY A 192 -29.00 2.04 19.62
N ASN A 193 -28.73 2.03 20.93
CA ASN A 193 -29.02 3.17 21.80
C ASN A 193 -28.01 4.31 21.53
N VAL A 194 -28.29 5.54 21.96
CA VAL A 194 -27.39 6.72 21.73
C VAL A 194 -25.95 6.47 22.18
N TRP A 195 -25.76 5.65 23.23
CA TRP A 195 -24.45 5.24 23.74
C TRP A 195 -23.68 4.32 22.78
N ASN A 196 -24.38 3.45 22.06
CA ASN A 196 -23.79 2.56 21.06
C ASN A 196 -23.32 3.35 19.83
N ILE A 197 -24.07 4.39 19.44
CA ILE A 197 -23.67 5.30 18.37
C ILE A 197 -22.41 6.09 18.77
N ARG A 198 -22.31 6.54 20.03
CA ARG A 198 -21.10 7.20 20.55
C ARG A 198 -19.89 6.26 20.60
N LEU A 199 -20.07 5.04 21.12
CA LEU A 199 -19.01 4.01 21.14
C LEU A 199 -18.55 3.68 19.73
N PHE A 200 -19.49 3.53 18.79
CA PHE A 200 -19.19 3.27 17.40
C PHE A 200 -18.44 4.42 16.74
N LEU A 201 -18.85 5.68 16.96
CA LEU A 201 -18.11 6.85 16.48
C LEU A 201 -16.70 6.91 17.08
N LEU A 202 -16.51 6.52 18.35
CA LEU A 202 -15.19 6.42 18.97
C LEU A 202 -14.36 5.28 18.37
N THR A 203 -14.97 4.12 18.08
CA THR A 203 -14.30 2.99 17.41
C THR A 203 -13.98 3.32 15.96
N ILE A 204 -14.85 4.06 15.26
CA ILE A 204 -14.62 4.63 13.94
C ILE A 204 -13.47 5.62 14.03
N VAL A 205 -13.45 6.59 14.94
CA VAL A 205 -12.32 7.53 15.05
C VAL A 205 -11.02 6.79 15.37
N SER A 206 -11.10 5.68 16.12
CA SER A 206 -9.98 4.77 16.40
C SER A 206 -9.57 3.89 15.20
N SER A 207 -10.51 3.51 14.31
CA SER A 207 -10.30 2.57 13.19
C SER A 207 -10.25 3.23 11.81
N SER A 208 -10.67 4.49 11.69
CA SER A 208 -10.92 5.21 10.42
C SER A 208 -9.71 5.98 9.92
N HIS A 209 -8.53 5.45 10.21
CA HIS A 209 -7.35 5.80 9.44
C HIS A 209 -7.32 5.14 8.04
N LYS A 210 -8.33 4.35 7.62
CA LYS A 210 -8.30 3.66 6.32
C LYS A 210 -9.58 3.64 5.44
N ILE A 211 -10.81 3.79 5.94
CA ILE A 211 -11.99 3.32 5.17
C ILE A 211 -13.07 4.39 4.86
N ILE A 212 -13.30 5.37 5.73
CA ILE A 212 -14.46 6.28 5.60
C ILE A 212 -14.39 7.21 4.37
N LEU A 213 -13.21 7.37 3.77
CA LEU A 213 -13.00 8.28 2.65
C LEU A 213 -13.13 7.62 1.27
N SER A 214 -13.40 6.32 1.22
CA SER A 214 -13.52 5.58 -0.05
C SER A 214 -14.94 5.53 -0.64
N TYR A 215 -15.95 6.04 0.07
CA TYR A 215 -17.37 5.88 -0.28
C TYR A 215 -18.27 7.11 -0.09
N LEU A 216 -17.72 8.32 0.06
CA LEU A 216 -18.52 9.54 -0.07
C LEU A 216 -18.51 9.99 -1.53
N PRO A 217 -19.69 10.33 -2.11
CA PRO A 217 -19.84 10.67 -3.53
C PRO A 217 -19.02 11.90 -3.93
#